data_AF-A0A5K0ZS38-F1
#
_entry.id   AF-A0A5K0ZS38-F1
#
_cell.length_a   1.000
_cell.length_b   1.000
_cell.length_c   1.000
_cell.angle_alpha   90.00
_cell.angle_beta   90.00
_cell.angle_gamma   90.00
#
_symmetry.space_group_name_H-M   'P 1'
#
loop_
_entity.id
_entity.type
_entity.pdbx_description
1 polymer ?
#
loop_
_entity_poly.entity_id
_entity_poly.type
_entity_poly.pdbx_seq_one_letter_code
_entity_poly.pdbx_strand_id
1 'polypeptide(L)'
;MSAPYHYAAVAGLLGSSSRSGMDYSYIFEALRKQWTMVRRPRFSVIGNGRFLIRVDSEEEICSVLSKRAWKVGSRTLVSSRWAPGQEMKITEEQTVLLWIRLPGLPVILWNEYSYQSMAKSINGVFVASDQSTTKREKLGFAMIQLEVPVMFYPRPSITLDLGEG
;
A
#
# COMPACT_ATOMS: atom_id res chain seq x y z
N MET A 1 1.32 21.54 -28.59
CA MET A 1 0.17 21.02 -27.81
C MET A 1 0.63 19.72 -27.15
N SER A 2 0.74 19.68 -25.82
CA SER A 2 1.15 18.46 -25.12
C SER A 2 0.03 17.42 -25.21
N ALA A 3 0.37 16.18 -25.54
CA ALA A 3 -0.60 15.10 -25.70
C ALA A 3 -1.44 14.92 -24.42
N PRO A 4 -2.76 14.73 -24.52
CA PRO A 4 -3.55 14.43 -23.34
C PRO A 4 -2.97 13.15 -22.72
N TYR A 5 -2.75 13.16 -21.40
CA TYR A 5 -2.22 12.04 -20.60
C TYR A 5 -0.70 11.78 -20.59
N HIS A 6 0.14 12.75 -20.95
CA HIS A 6 1.60 12.58 -20.85
C HIS A 6 2.09 12.31 -19.41
N TYR A 7 1.42 12.90 -18.41
CA TYR A 7 1.73 12.72 -16.99
C TYR A 7 0.49 12.20 -16.25
N ALA A 8 0.40 10.87 -16.14
CA ALA A 8 -0.74 10.21 -15.52
C ALA A 8 -0.32 9.03 -14.64
N ALA A 9 -1.11 8.80 -13.59
CA ALA A 9 -0.99 7.65 -12.71
C ALA A 9 -2.36 7.05 -12.44
N VAL A 10 -2.44 5.73 -12.31
CA VAL A 10 -3.62 5.04 -11.79
C VAL A 10 -3.39 4.78 -10.32
N ALA A 11 -4.38 5.13 -9.50
CA ALA A 11 -4.34 4.89 -8.07
C ALA A 11 -5.58 4.18 -7.56
N GLY A 12 -5.42 3.52 -6.42
CA GLY A 12 -6.49 2.81 -5.74
C GLY A 12 -6.15 2.52 -4.30
N LEU A 13 -7.18 2.27 -3.51
CA LEU A 13 -7.03 1.93 -2.10
C LEU A 13 -6.66 0.45 -1.96
N LEU A 14 -5.56 0.20 -1.26
CA LEU A 14 -5.14 -1.14 -0.86
C LEU A 14 -6.27 -1.82 -0.09
N GLY A 15 -6.52 -3.10 -0.39
CA GLY A 15 -7.49 -3.89 0.35
C GLY A 15 -8.97 -3.53 0.07
N SER A 16 -9.31 -2.90 -1.07
CA SER A 16 -10.71 -2.55 -1.40
C SER A 16 -11.31 -3.43 -2.50
N SER A 17 -12.15 -4.40 -2.12
CA SER A 17 -12.99 -5.17 -3.05
C SER A 17 -14.24 -4.34 -3.39
N SER A 18 -14.19 -3.62 -4.52
CA SER A 18 -15.33 -2.96 -5.22
C SER A 18 -16.15 -1.88 -4.48
N ARG A 19 -16.22 -1.87 -3.14
CA ARG A 19 -16.85 -0.81 -2.33
C ARG A 19 -15.81 -0.15 -1.43
N SER A 20 -15.09 0.82 -1.97
CA SER A 20 -14.45 1.82 -1.12
C SER A 20 -15.59 2.54 -0.39
N GLY A 21 -15.92 2.15 0.84
CA GLY A 21 -16.91 2.84 1.67
C GLY A 21 -16.49 4.27 2.06
N MET A 22 -15.50 4.85 1.36
CA MET A 22 -15.00 6.20 1.51
C MET A 22 -15.39 7.01 0.28
N ASP A 23 -15.90 8.21 0.52
CA ASP A 23 -16.20 9.19 -0.52
C ASP A 23 -14.91 9.61 -1.24
N TYR A 24 -14.91 9.55 -2.58
CA TYR A 24 -13.81 10.02 -3.40
C TYR A 24 -13.46 11.48 -3.15
N SER A 25 -14.44 12.30 -2.78
CA SER A 25 -14.24 13.70 -2.42
C SER A 25 -13.29 13.84 -1.23
N TYR A 26 -13.52 13.05 -0.18
CA TYR A 26 -12.64 12.99 0.99
C TYR A 26 -11.23 12.50 0.62
N ILE A 27 -11.14 11.47 -0.22
CA ILE A 27 -9.85 10.95 -0.69
C ILE A 27 -9.07 12.04 -1.44
N PHE A 28 -9.71 12.72 -2.39
CA PHE A 28 -9.06 13.74 -3.20
C PHE A 28 -8.65 14.97 -2.39
N GLU A 29 -9.45 15.38 -1.40
CA GLU A 29 -9.07 16.44 -0.46
C GLU A 29 -7.87 16.05 0.39
N ALA A 30 -7.84 14.84 0.95
CA ALA A 30 -6.73 14.35 1.75
C ALA A 30 -5.43 14.29 0.94
N LEU A 31 -5.50 13.87 -0.33
CA LEU A 31 -4.34 13.82 -1.23
C LEU A 31 -3.85 15.22 -1.62
N ARG A 32 -4.76 16.16 -1.92
CA ARG A 32 -4.38 17.56 -2.20
C ARG A 32 -3.64 18.20 -1.04
N LYS A 33 -4.03 17.92 0.20
CA LYS A 33 -3.34 18.41 1.40
C LYS A 33 -1.93 17.81 1.56
N GLN A 34 -1.73 16.58 1.13
CA GLN A 34 -0.43 15.89 1.25
C GLN A 34 0.52 16.20 0.08
N TRP A 35 -0.02 16.41 -1.13
CA TRP A 35 0.75 16.70 -2.34
C TRP A 35 1.00 18.19 -2.52
N THR A 36 1.77 18.78 -1.60
CA THR A 36 2.09 20.22 -1.62
C THR A 36 2.86 20.66 -2.87
N MET A 37 3.55 19.73 -3.53
CA MET A 37 4.28 19.98 -4.78
C MET A 37 3.43 19.83 -6.04
N VAL A 38 2.20 19.29 -5.93
CA VAL A 38 1.31 19.07 -7.07
C VAL A 38 0.26 20.16 -7.09
N ARG A 39 0.33 21.07 -8.06
CA ARG A 39 -0.45 22.31 -8.01
C ARG A 39 -1.93 22.06 -8.32
N ARG A 40 -2.21 21.32 -9.38
CA ARG A 40 -3.58 21.11 -9.91
C ARG A 40 -3.84 19.65 -10.28
N PRO A 41 -3.85 18.72 -9.31
CA PRO A 41 -4.14 17.32 -9.60
C PRO A 41 -5.58 17.19 -10.10
N ARG A 42 -5.73 16.56 -11.27
CA ARG A 42 -7.02 16.26 -11.91
C ARG A 42 -7.34 14.79 -11.69
N PHE A 43 -8.43 14.52 -10.98
CA PHE A 43 -8.87 13.17 -10.66
C PHE A 43 -10.02 12.72 -11.57
N SER A 44 -10.01 11.45 -11.97
CA SER A 44 -11.12 10.85 -12.74
C SER A 44 -11.38 9.44 -12.24
N VAL A 45 -12.59 9.20 -11.72
CA VAL A 45 -12.96 7.90 -11.15
C VAL A 45 -13.11 6.88 -12.28
N ILE A 46 -12.42 5.74 -12.16
CA ILE A 46 -12.46 4.64 -13.14
C ILE A 46 -13.41 3.53 -12.65
N GLY A 47 -13.70 3.50 -11.34
CA GLY A 47 -14.56 2.51 -10.69
C GLY A 47 -13.77 1.44 -9.91
N ASN A 48 -14.48 0.62 -9.13
CA ASN A 48 -13.88 -0.39 -8.24
C ASN A 48 -12.83 0.18 -7.27
N GLY A 49 -13.08 1.35 -6.67
CA GLY A 49 -12.13 1.96 -5.74
C GLY A 49 -10.88 2.56 -6.39
N ARG A 50 -10.85 2.68 -7.74
CA ARG A 50 -9.72 3.22 -8.51
C ARG A 50 -10.06 4.52 -9.22
N PHE A 51 -9.02 5.32 -9.46
CA PHE A 51 -9.11 6.60 -10.14
C PHE A 51 -7.80 6.96 -10.85
N LEU A 52 -7.91 7.73 -11.93
CA LEU A 52 -6.80 8.30 -12.67
C LEU A 52 -6.42 9.64 -12.03
N ILE A 53 -5.13 9.88 -11.92
CA ILE A 53 -4.52 11.14 -11.50
C ILE A 53 -3.80 11.69 -12.71
N ARG A 54 -4.10 12.94 -13.08
CA ARG A 54 -3.41 13.68 -14.13
C ARG A 54 -2.79 14.94 -13.54
N VAL A 55 -1.57 15.22 -13.96
CA VAL A 55 -0.76 16.35 -13.52
C VAL A 55 -0.14 17.03 -14.73
N ASP A 56 0.51 18.17 -14.51
CA ASP A 56 0.94 19.04 -15.61
C ASP A 56 2.44 18.92 -15.92
N SER A 57 3.24 18.27 -15.06
CA SER A 57 4.68 18.10 -15.27
C SER A 57 5.25 16.77 -14.79
N GLU A 58 6.47 16.45 -15.23
CA GLU A 58 7.21 15.25 -14.83
C GLU A 58 7.56 15.30 -13.33
N GLU A 59 7.86 16.48 -12.80
CA GLU A 59 8.17 16.69 -11.38
C GLU A 59 6.92 16.43 -10.52
N GLU A 60 5.75 16.86 -10.97
CA GLU A 60 4.49 16.60 -10.28
C GLU A 60 4.15 15.10 -10.27
N ILE A 61 4.32 14.38 -11.39
CA ILE A 61 4.04 12.94 -11.41
C ILE A 61 5.08 12.16 -10.60
N CYS A 62 6.35 12.57 -10.63
CA CYS A 62 7.37 12.01 -9.76
C CYS A 62 7.03 12.25 -8.29
N SER A 63 6.47 13.41 -7.93
CA SER A 63 6.00 13.67 -6.56
C SER A 63 4.86 12.73 -6.16
N VAL A 64 3.86 12.54 -7.03
CA VAL A 64 2.75 11.58 -6.80
C VAL A 64 3.28 10.15 -6.61
N LEU A 65 4.26 9.74 -7.42
CA LEU A 65 4.84 8.39 -7.40
C LEU A 65 5.97 8.21 -6.36
N SER A 66 6.50 9.31 -5.80
CA SER A 66 7.66 9.30 -4.89
C SER A 66 7.42 8.42 -3.66
N LYS A 67 6.17 8.40 -3.18
CA LYS A 67 5.71 7.46 -2.18
C LYS A 67 4.84 6.44 -2.87
N ARG A 68 5.29 5.18 -2.87
CA ARG A 68 4.50 4.03 -3.32
C ARG A 68 3.19 3.86 -2.55
N ALA A 69 3.08 4.47 -1.36
CA ALA A 69 1.95 4.37 -0.45
C ALA A 69 1.63 5.73 0.19
N TRP A 70 0.41 6.24 -0.02
CA TRP A 70 -0.11 7.44 0.64
C TRP A 70 -1.17 7.07 1.68
N LYS A 71 -1.15 7.66 2.87
CA LYS A 71 -2.17 7.38 3.90
C LYS A 71 -3.39 8.27 3.71
N VAL A 72 -4.57 7.68 3.63
CA VAL A 72 -5.86 8.39 3.59
C VAL A 72 -6.75 7.79 4.68
N GLY A 73 -6.89 8.50 5.80
CA GLY A 73 -7.50 7.95 7.00
C GLY A 73 -6.73 6.73 7.51
N SER A 74 -7.42 5.60 7.71
CA SER A 74 -6.83 4.31 8.09
C SER A 74 -6.38 3.45 6.91
N ARG A 75 -6.52 3.94 5.66
CA ARG A 75 -6.20 3.17 4.45
C ARG A 75 -4.95 3.69 3.75
N THR A 76 -4.34 2.79 2.99
CA THR A 76 -3.18 3.08 2.15
C THR A 76 -3.63 3.15 0.70
N LEU A 77 -3.35 4.27 0.04
CA LEU A 77 -3.48 4.44 -1.40
C LEU A 77 -2.17 4.03 -2.08
N VAL A 78 -2.26 3.24 -3.13
CA VAL A 78 -1.14 2.89 -4.00
C VAL A 78 -1.36 3.51 -5.38
N SER A 79 -0.29 3.95 -6.02
CA SER A 79 -0.30 4.54 -7.35
C SER A 79 0.82 4.01 -8.23
N SER A 80 0.48 3.71 -9.49
CA SER A 80 1.43 3.34 -10.55
C SER A 80 1.39 4.36 -11.68
N ARG A 81 2.53 4.56 -12.36
CA ARG A 81 2.55 5.36 -13.60
C ARG A 81 1.66 4.68 -14.63
N TRP A 82 0.90 5.46 -15.37
CA TRP A 82 0.04 4.98 -16.45
C TRP A 82 0.37 5.69 -17.75
N ALA A 83 0.40 4.94 -18.84
CA ALA A 83 0.60 5.44 -20.18
C ALA A 83 -0.58 5.06 -21.10
N PRO A 84 -0.90 5.88 -22.11
CA PRO A 84 -1.88 5.52 -23.14
C PRO A 84 -1.60 4.13 -23.73
N GLY A 85 -2.64 3.29 -23.81
CA GLY A 85 -2.52 1.90 -24.29
C GLY A 85 -2.29 0.86 -23.18
N GLN A 86 -1.99 1.28 -21.95
CA GLN A 86 -1.96 0.38 -20.79
C GLN A 86 -3.36 0.20 -20.20
N GLU A 87 -3.64 -0.99 -19.66
CA GLU A 87 -4.83 -1.17 -18.83
C GLU A 87 -4.78 -0.21 -17.63
N MET A 88 -5.90 0.40 -17.29
CA MET A 88 -6.01 1.26 -16.11
C MET A 88 -6.12 0.43 -14.82
N LYS A 89 -5.13 -0.44 -14.60
CA LYS A 89 -4.98 -1.27 -13.41
C LYS A 89 -3.70 -0.86 -12.69
N ILE A 90 -3.72 -0.98 -11.37
CA ILE A 90 -2.46 -0.96 -10.62
C ILE A 90 -1.80 -2.29 -10.95
N THR A 91 -0.60 -2.26 -11.52
CA THR A 91 0.07 -3.46 -12.02
C THR A 91 0.22 -4.45 -10.88
N GLU A 92 -0.29 -5.68 -11.06
CA GLU A 92 -0.29 -6.74 -10.05
C GLU A 92 1.13 -7.17 -9.64
N GLU A 93 2.13 -6.84 -10.47
CA GLU A 93 3.55 -7.03 -10.22
C GLU A 93 4.16 -6.02 -9.22
N GLN A 94 3.40 -5.01 -8.80
CA GLN A 94 3.88 -4.04 -7.82
C GLN A 94 3.74 -4.56 -6.40
N THR A 95 4.79 -4.33 -5.61
CA THR A 95 4.84 -4.59 -4.18
C THR A 95 4.88 -3.28 -3.38
N VAL A 96 4.35 -3.34 -2.16
CA VAL A 96 4.36 -2.24 -1.19
C VAL A 96 4.89 -2.70 0.15
N LEU A 97 5.60 -1.80 0.82
CA LEU A 97 6.06 -1.99 2.19
C LEU A 97 4.97 -1.59 3.17
N LEU A 98 4.50 -2.54 3.97
CA LEU A 98 3.48 -2.34 4.99
C LEU A 98 4.02 -2.72 6.36
N TRP A 99 3.83 -1.83 7.33
CA TRP A 99 4.01 -2.15 8.73
C TRP A 99 2.72 -2.76 9.28
N ILE A 100 2.81 -3.98 9.78
CA ILE A 100 1.69 -4.70 10.40
C ILE A 100 1.96 -4.93 11.88
N ARG A 101 0.87 -4.98 12.67
CA ARG A 101 0.90 -5.35 14.08
C ARG A 101 0.34 -6.75 14.23
N LEU A 102 1.05 -7.58 14.99
CA LEU A 102 0.71 -8.96 15.30
C LEU A 102 0.43 -9.08 16.80
N PRO A 103 -0.78 -8.68 17.26
CA PRO A 103 -1.18 -8.85 18.65
C PRO A 103 -1.33 -10.35 18.97
N GLY A 104 -0.87 -10.77 20.15
CA GLY A 104 -1.02 -12.15 20.61
C GLY A 104 -0.07 -13.16 19.96
N LEU A 105 0.89 -12.73 19.13
CA LEU A 105 1.95 -13.63 18.64
C LEU A 105 2.82 -14.07 19.83
N PRO A 106 2.92 -15.39 20.11
CA PRO A 106 3.77 -15.88 21.19
C PRO A 106 5.21 -15.37 21.06
N VAL A 107 5.79 -14.89 22.16
CA VAL A 107 7.15 -14.29 22.17
C VAL A 107 8.22 -15.26 21.66
N ILE A 108 8.00 -16.57 21.80
CA ILE A 108 8.90 -17.59 21.25
C ILE A 108 8.99 -17.54 19.72
N LEU A 109 7.93 -17.08 19.05
CA LEU A 109 7.87 -16.89 17.60
C LEU A 109 8.39 -15.50 17.18
N TRP A 110 8.94 -14.69 18.09
CA TRP A 110 9.53 -13.39 17.76
C TRP A 110 10.95 -13.58 17.25
N ASN A 111 11.05 -14.17 16.07
CA ASN A 111 12.29 -14.48 15.38
C ASN A 111 12.08 -14.36 13.87
N GLU A 112 13.17 -14.14 13.15
CA GLU A 112 13.15 -13.90 11.71
C GLU A 112 12.52 -15.07 10.93
N TYR A 113 12.80 -16.31 11.32
CA TYR A 113 12.24 -17.51 10.68
C TYR A 113 10.71 -17.52 10.70
N SER A 114 10.12 -17.22 11.85
CA SER A 114 8.66 -17.17 12.03
C SER A 114 8.05 -16.01 11.23
N TYR A 115 8.72 -14.85 11.21
CA TYR A 115 8.27 -13.71 10.41
C TYR A 115 8.32 -13.99 8.91
N GLN A 116 9.37 -14.63 8.42
CA GLN A 116 9.49 -15.06 7.03
C GLN A 116 8.43 -16.10 6.67
N SER A 117 8.14 -17.06 7.55
CA SER A 117 7.09 -18.06 7.33
C SER A 117 5.70 -17.40 7.25
N MET A 118 5.38 -16.48 8.17
CA MET A 118 4.16 -15.67 8.09
C MET A 118 4.08 -14.87 6.80
N ALA A 119 5.16 -14.19 6.41
CA ALA A 119 5.20 -13.41 5.18
C ALA A 119 4.91 -14.29 3.96
N LYS A 120 5.56 -15.47 3.86
CA LYS A 120 5.34 -16.43 2.77
C LYS A 120 3.88 -16.89 2.69
N SER A 121 3.24 -17.16 3.83
CA SER A 121 1.83 -17.59 3.88
C SER A 121 0.84 -16.59 3.25
N ILE A 122 1.24 -15.32 3.12
CA ILE A 122 0.45 -14.24 2.53
C ILE A 122 1.04 -13.72 1.20
N ASN A 123 1.89 -14.51 0.54
CA ASN A 123 2.63 -14.13 -0.67
C ASN A 123 3.45 -12.84 -0.50
N GLY A 124 3.97 -12.60 0.70
CA GLY A 124 4.83 -11.48 1.04
C GLY A 124 6.25 -11.89 1.39
N VAL A 125 7.09 -10.88 1.60
CA VAL A 125 8.48 -11.00 2.03
C VAL A 125 8.66 -10.21 3.32
N PHE A 126 9.27 -10.82 4.33
CA PHE A 126 9.65 -10.11 5.55
C PHE A 126 10.85 -9.20 5.27
N VAL A 127 10.76 -7.95 5.72
CA VAL A 127 11.80 -6.93 5.49
C VAL A 127 12.51 -6.54 6.78
N ALA A 128 11.74 -6.21 7.82
CA ALA A 128 12.30 -5.76 9.09
C ALA A 128 11.31 -5.93 10.24
N SER A 129 11.81 -5.89 11.48
CA SER A 129 10.98 -5.71 12.67
C SER A 129 11.36 -4.41 13.38
N ASP A 130 10.43 -3.81 14.11
CA ASP A 130 10.74 -2.59 14.85
C ASP A 130 11.72 -2.87 16.02
N GLN A 131 12.27 -1.81 16.60
CA GLN A 131 13.27 -1.94 17.66
C GLN A 131 12.70 -2.60 18.92
N SER A 132 11.45 -2.29 19.28
CA SER A 132 10.79 -2.85 20.46
C SER A 132 10.51 -4.36 20.31
N THR A 133 10.18 -4.81 19.09
CA THR A 133 9.99 -6.22 18.75
C THR A 133 11.33 -6.96 18.76
N THR A 134 12.36 -6.38 18.14
CA THR A 134 13.71 -6.95 18.12
C THR A 134 14.26 -7.16 19.53
N LYS A 135 14.14 -6.14 20.39
CA LYS A 135 14.65 -6.17 21.76
C LYS A 135 13.69 -6.82 22.77
N ARG A 136 12.47 -7.16 22.36
CA ARG A 136 11.41 -7.72 23.21
C ARG A 136 11.09 -6.85 24.44
N GLU A 137 11.18 -5.52 24.29
CA GLU A 137 10.92 -4.55 25.37
C GLU A 137 9.42 -4.34 25.62
N LYS A 138 8.59 -4.49 24.58
CA LYS A 138 7.13 -4.33 24.65
C LYS A 138 6.44 -5.58 24.10
N LEU A 139 6.00 -6.46 24.99
CA LEU A 139 5.44 -7.78 24.64
C LEU A 139 3.96 -7.76 24.22
N GLY A 140 3.34 -6.59 24.05
CA GLY A 140 1.91 -6.48 23.70
C GLY A 140 1.60 -6.87 22.25
N PHE A 141 2.54 -6.63 21.32
CA PHE A 141 2.43 -7.01 19.92
C PHE A 141 3.82 -7.03 19.28
N ALA A 142 4.01 -7.90 18.29
CA ALA A 142 5.14 -7.76 17.36
C ALA A 142 4.76 -6.79 16.24
N MET A 143 5.68 -5.91 15.84
CA MET A 143 5.50 -4.99 14.72
C MET A 143 6.56 -5.26 13.66
N ILE A 144 6.11 -5.68 12.48
CA ILE A 144 6.97 -6.09 11.38
C ILE A 144 6.62 -5.37 10.09
N GLN A 145 7.63 -5.19 9.24
CA GLN A 145 7.51 -4.63 7.91
C GLN A 145 7.55 -5.76 6.89
N LEU A 146 6.53 -5.82 6.05
CA LEU A 146 6.42 -6.79 4.98
C LEU A 146 6.36 -6.08 3.63
N GLU A 147 7.01 -6.66 2.64
CA GLU A 147 6.79 -6.35 1.23
C GLU A 147 5.71 -7.30 0.70
N VAL A 148 4.57 -6.75 0.27
CA VAL A 148 3.41 -7.54 -0.18
C VAL A 148 2.88 -7.02 -1.51
N PRO A 149 2.19 -7.84 -2.31
CA PRO A 149 1.51 -7.36 -3.51
C PRO A 149 0.56 -6.20 -3.19
N VAL A 150 0.41 -5.26 -4.12
CA VAL A 150 -0.52 -4.12 -3.94
C VAL A 150 -1.98 -4.57 -3.77
N MET A 151 -2.33 -5.71 -4.34
CA MET A 151 -3.64 -6.33 -4.18
C MET A 151 -3.74 -7.15 -2.87
N PHE A 152 -2.79 -7.03 -1.94
CA PHE A 152 -2.86 -7.72 -0.66
C PHE A 152 -4.01 -7.17 0.20
N TYR A 153 -4.84 -8.09 0.70
CA TYR A 153 -5.90 -7.82 1.65
C TYR A 153 -5.51 -8.44 2.99
N PRO A 154 -5.21 -7.63 4.03
CA PRO A 154 -4.87 -8.18 5.33
C PRO A 154 -6.06 -8.95 5.91
N ARG A 155 -5.87 -10.24 6.17
CA ARG A 155 -6.83 -11.07 6.89
C ARG A 155 -6.65 -10.85 8.40
N PRO A 156 -7.73 -10.81 9.19
CA PRO A 156 -7.65 -10.59 10.64
C PRO A 156 -7.01 -11.76 11.40
N SER A 157 -6.87 -12.92 10.76
CA SER A 157 -6.23 -14.11 11.33
C SER A 157 -5.30 -14.74 10.28
N ILE A 158 -4.11 -15.14 10.73
CA ILE A 158 -3.13 -15.90 9.95
C ILE A 158 -2.92 -17.22 10.69
N THR A 159 -3.04 -18.34 9.98
CA THR A 159 -2.72 -19.66 10.54
C THR A 159 -1.25 -19.94 10.25
N LEU A 160 -0.49 -20.20 11.31
CA LEU A 160 0.90 -20.61 11.21
C LEU A 160 0.96 -22.12 11.19
N ASP A 161 1.33 -22.68 10.05
CA ASP A 161 1.75 -24.08 9.99
C ASP A 161 3.20 -24.12 10.48
N LEU A 162 3.38 -24.60 11.71
CA LEU A 162 4.69 -24.65 12.36
C LEU A 162 5.52 -25.85 11.91
N GLY A 163 4.97 -26.72 11.06
CA GLY A 163 5.58 -28.01 10.72
C GLY A 163 5.69 -28.88 11.97
N GLU A 164 4.87 -29.93 12.08
CA GLU A 164 5.31 -31.04 12.91
C GLU A 164 6.54 -31.66 12.23
N GLY A 165 7.58 -31.93 13.03
CA GLY A 165 8.89 -32.37 12.56
C GLY A 165 8.90 -33.66 11.76
#